data_AF-A0A9W8Y4C8-F1
#
_entry.id   AF-A0A9W8Y4C8-F1
#
_cell.length_a   1.000
_cell.length_b   1.000
_cell.length_c   1.000
_cell.angle_alpha   90.00
_cell.angle_beta   90.00
_cell.angle_gamma   90.00
#
_symmetry.space_group_name_H-M   'P 1'
#
loop_
_entity.id
_entity.type
_entity.pdbx_description
1 polymer ?
#
loop_
_entity_poly.entity_id
_entity_poly.type
_entity_poly.pdbx_seq_one_letter_code
_entity_poly.pdbx_strand_id
1 'polypeptide(L)'
;MQGVPTKLIDRRFCVLYLAYPEPAPNERRIDPSLGYTGLTMAFSFGFSGDDIEEDPNDVVPETQEANASGSDDPPPIAARTHDLDELLSTLPDKISYTNITITSPKGFTVRLPRRELFDVRLQLMAEDDGSSSNPLTGLDESDLRPNLYEGGYKTWECSIDLVKYLLDRGPRKDLDDLVRVNHVIEMGCGSALPSLLLFQYALKNSLPMYFTLTDYNADVLRLVTLPNLLLTWCATLDEEQNRDLFPETGNPLCQQRQRTSESSNSNEKADENESENGSNGDIYLSPALLQSFKQTLTSTGVTLTLLSGSWLPTPHSSPSSPPRPTSTPSSSAPKQSTVPPPCPHSPRRLPR
;
A
#
# COMPACT_ATOMS: atom_id res chain seq x y z
N MET A 1 13.44 -26.72 34.94
CA MET A 1 13.14 -25.43 34.30
C MET A 1 13.83 -25.39 32.95
N GLN A 2 13.17 -25.89 31.91
CA GLN A 2 13.67 -25.81 30.54
C GLN A 2 13.12 -24.52 29.93
N GLY A 3 14.03 -23.64 29.53
CA GLY A 3 13.69 -22.41 28.83
C GLY A 3 13.04 -22.73 27.49
N VAL A 4 11.83 -22.22 27.30
CA VAL A 4 11.17 -22.18 25.99
C VAL A 4 11.97 -21.18 25.13
N PRO A 5 12.45 -21.55 23.93
CA PRO A 5 13.06 -20.59 23.04
C PRO A 5 11.97 -19.63 22.54
N THR A 6 12.06 -18.37 22.94
CA THR A 6 11.33 -17.27 22.33
C THR A 6 11.76 -17.19 20.86
N LYS A 7 10.91 -17.66 19.96
CA LYS A 7 11.08 -17.39 18.52
C LYS A 7 11.17 -15.88 18.34
N LEU A 8 12.34 -15.42 17.88
CA LEU A 8 12.54 -14.08 17.37
C LEU A 8 11.72 -13.99 16.08
N ILE A 9 10.44 -13.63 16.20
CA ILE A 9 9.68 -13.12 15.05
C ILE A 9 10.43 -11.85 14.66
N ASP A 10 10.98 -11.81 13.44
CA ASP A 10 11.70 -10.65 12.93
C ASP A 10 10.70 -9.49 12.76
N ARG A 11 10.54 -8.68 13.81
CA ARG A 11 9.55 -7.59 13.92
C ARG A 11 10.03 -6.34 13.18
N ARG A 12 10.43 -6.46 11.91
CA ARG A 12 11.00 -5.38 11.09
C ARG A 12 10.08 -4.86 9.98
N PHE A 13 8.89 -5.43 9.84
CA PHE A 13 7.89 -5.04 8.85
C PHE A 13 6.75 -4.24 9.49
N CYS A 14 6.31 -3.19 8.81
CA CYS A 14 5.04 -2.51 9.04
C CYS A 14 4.16 -2.77 7.81
N VAL A 15 3.16 -3.62 7.95
CA VAL A 15 2.20 -3.90 6.88
C VAL A 15 0.98 -3.02 7.12
N LEU A 16 0.74 -2.13 6.18
CA LEU A 16 -0.43 -1.29 6.08
C LEU A 16 -1.42 -2.04 5.19
N TYR A 17 -2.37 -2.69 5.84
CA TYR A 17 -3.48 -3.33 5.18
C TYR A 17 -4.72 -3.13 6.03
N LEU A 18 -5.81 -2.74 5.37
CA LEU A 18 -7.09 -2.57 6.02
C LEU A 18 -7.81 -3.92 5.96
N ALA A 19 -7.68 -4.70 7.03
CA ALA A 19 -8.54 -5.84 7.30
C ALA A 19 -9.65 -5.41 8.26
N TYR A 20 -10.90 -5.77 7.97
CA TYR A 20 -11.99 -5.60 8.94
C TYR A 20 -11.70 -6.45 10.18
N PRO A 21 -12.00 -5.96 11.40
CA PRO A 21 -11.92 -6.79 12.59
C PRO A 21 -12.91 -7.94 12.44
N GLU A 22 -12.44 -9.18 12.57
CA GLU A 22 -13.36 -10.31 12.79
C GLU A 22 -14.21 -9.99 14.02
N PRO A 23 -15.53 -10.24 13.98
CA PRO A 23 -16.37 -10.07 15.15
C PRO A 23 -15.82 -10.93 16.28
N ALA A 24 -15.61 -10.31 17.45
CA ALA A 24 -15.12 -10.99 18.64
C ALA A 24 -15.97 -12.26 18.89
N PRO A 25 -15.35 -13.40 19.29
CA PRO A 25 -16.09 -14.62 19.52
C PRO A 25 -17.05 -14.39 20.68
N ASN A 26 -18.34 -14.25 20.37
CA ASN A 26 -19.39 -14.22 21.38
C ASN A 26 -19.36 -15.55 22.14
N GLU A 27 -19.08 -15.49 23.45
CA GLU A 27 -19.33 -16.59 24.39
C GLU A 27 -20.84 -16.89 24.41
N ARG A 28 -21.30 -17.72 23.49
CA ARG A 28 -22.57 -18.44 23.63
C ARG A 28 -22.27 -19.92 23.79
N ARG A 29 -22.57 -20.40 24.99
CA ARG A 29 -22.56 -21.80 25.39
C ARG A 29 -23.55 -22.56 24.49
N ILE A 30 -23.06 -23.38 23.56
CA ILE A 30 -23.90 -24.20 22.66
C ILE A 30 -24.21 -25.54 23.35
N ASP A 31 -25.50 -25.85 23.40
CA ASP A 31 -26.09 -27.11 23.87
C ASP A 31 -25.83 -28.22 22.82
N PRO A 32 -25.26 -29.39 23.15
CA PRO A 32 -24.71 -30.33 22.14
C PRO A 32 -25.73 -31.24 21.44
N SER A 33 -27.01 -30.83 21.29
CA SER A 33 -28.07 -31.72 20.75
C SER A 33 -28.67 -31.34 19.39
N LEU A 34 -28.08 -30.41 18.62
CA LEU A 34 -28.50 -30.17 17.23
C LEU A 34 -27.35 -30.41 16.23
N GLY A 35 -27.67 -31.21 15.22
CA GLY A 35 -26.75 -31.68 14.18
C GLY A 35 -26.12 -30.56 13.36
N TYR A 36 -24.86 -30.78 12.99
CA TYR A 36 -24.01 -29.89 12.21
C TYR A 36 -24.48 -29.83 10.75
N THR A 37 -25.14 -28.76 10.35
CA THR A 37 -25.08 -28.25 8.96
C THR A 37 -24.15 -27.05 8.99
N GLY A 38 -22.93 -27.21 8.49
CA GLY A 38 -21.97 -26.11 8.40
C GLY A 38 -22.43 -25.10 7.37
N LEU A 39 -23.01 -23.97 7.84
CA LEU A 39 -23.09 -22.76 7.03
C LEU A 39 -21.72 -22.09 7.04
N THR A 40 -20.99 -22.22 5.93
CA THR A 40 -19.99 -21.24 5.54
C THR A 40 -20.73 -19.94 5.22
N MET A 41 -20.72 -18.97 6.14
CA MET A 41 -21.21 -17.62 5.86
C MET A 41 -20.09 -16.89 5.10
N ALA A 42 -20.11 -16.96 3.77
CA ALA A 42 -19.48 -15.94 2.95
C ALA A 42 -20.30 -14.65 3.12
N PHE A 43 -19.65 -13.58 3.57
CA PHE A 43 -20.32 -12.32 3.86
C PHE A 43 -20.35 -11.46 2.58
N SER A 44 -21.53 -10.93 2.27
CA SER A 44 -21.81 -10.04 1.13
C SER A 44 -21.92 -8.59 1.60
N PHE A 45 -21.56 -7.64 0.73
CA PHE A 45 -21.68 -6.20 0.96
C PHE A 45 -23.18 -5.81 1.04
N GLY A 46 -23.69 -5.56 2.23
CA GLY A 46 -25.04 -5.01 2.44
C GLY A 46 -25.00 -3.48 2.52
N PHE A 47 -25.40 -2.80 1.44
CA PHE A 47 -25.72 -1.37 1.47
C PHE A 47 -27.11 -1.19 2.07
N SER A 48 -27.20 -1.13 3.40
CA SER A 48 -28.40 -0.68 4.11
C SER A 48 -28.10 0.67 4.75
N GLY A 49 -28.03 1.71 3.91
CA GLY A 49 -28.10 3.11 4.33
C GLY A 49 -29.53 3.61 4.17
N ASP A 50 -29.95 4.47 5.09
CA ASP A 50 -31.32 4.93 5.40
C ASP A 50 -32.03 5.75 4.29
N ASP A 51 -31.56 5.67 3.03
CA ASP A 51 -32.02 6.48 1.88
C ASP A 51 -32.45 5.63 0.65
N ILE A 52 -32.69 4.33 0.84
CA ILE A 52 -33.19 3.43 -0.21
C ILE A 52 -34.55 2.90 0.24
N GLU A 53 -35.62 3.28 -0.46
CA GLU A 53 -36.93 2.67 -0.21
C GLU A 53 -36.87 1.17 -0.59
N GLU A 54 -37.11 0.30 0.40
CA GLU A 54 -37.19 -1.15 0.23
C GLU A 54 -38.36 -1.53 -0.69
N ASP A 55 -38.08 -2.03 -1.89
CA ASP A 55 -39.08 -2.78 -2.68
C ASP A 55 -39.23 -4.19 -2.07
N PRO A 56 -40.42 -4.58 -1.58
CA PRO A 56 -40.63 -5.82 -0.84
C PRO A 56 -40.52 -7.11 -1.67
N ASN A 57 -40.11 -7.05 -2.94
CA ASN A 57 -39.99 -8.22 -3.81
C ASN A 57 -38.56 -8.78 -4.00
N ASP A 58 -37.52 -8.15 -3.46
CA ASP A 58 -36.12 -8.56 -3.70
C ASP A 58 -35.49 -9.40 -2.56
N VAL A 59 -36.21 -10.43 -2.11
CA VAL A 59 -35.63 -11.45 -1.20
C VAL A 59 -35.68 -12.83 -1.83
N VAL A 60 -34.59 -13.20 -2.52
CA VAL A 60 -34.27 -14.60 -2.85
C VAL A 60 -33.00 -15.00 -2.11
N PRO A 61 -33.03 -16.03 -1.24
CA PRO A 61 -31.83 -16.52 -0.57
C PRO A 61 -31.09 -17.50 -1.50
N GLU A 62 -29.96 -17.09 -2.05
CA GLU A 62 -29.04 -18.02 -2.73
C GLU A 62 -28.18 -18.77 -1.71
N THR A 63 -28.56 -20.03 -1.45
CA THR A 63 -27.66 -21.06 -0.92
C THR A 63 -26.57 -21.37 -1.95
N GLN A 64 -25.32 -21.03 -1.64
CA GLN A 64 -24.15 -21.43 -2.44
C GLN A 64 -23.92 -22.95 -2.33
N GLU A 65 -24.39 -23.71 -3.31
CA GLU A 65 -23.76 -24.98 -3.69
C GLU A 65 -22.61 -24.69 -4.65
N ALA A 66 -21.43 -25.23 -4.33
CA ALA A 66 -20.25 -25.17 -5.18
C ALA A 66 -20.49 -25.95 -6.48
N ASN A 67 -20.95 -25.26 -7.51
CA ASN A 67 -20.90 -25.72 -8.89
C ASN A 67 -20.07 -24.75 -9.73
N ALA A 68 -18.96 -25.28 -10.24
CA ALA A 68 -18.13 -24.63 -11.24
C ALA A 68 -18.92 -24.51 -12.56
N SER A 69 -19.40 -23.31 -12.85
CA SER A 69 -19.93 -22.95 -14.16
C SER A 69 -19.76 -21.44 -14.39
N GLY A 70 -18.68 -21.09 -15.09
CA GLY A 70 -18.44 -19.84 -15.83
C GLY A 70 -18.77 -18.54 -15.11
N SER A 71 -17.86 -18.05 -14.25
CA SER A 71 -17.83 -16.62 -13.99
C SER A 71 -17.18 -15.94 -15.21
N ASP A 72 -17.87 -14.95 -15.78
CA ASP A 72 -17.39 -14.08 -16.86
C ASP A 72 -16.36 -13.08 -16.32
N ASP A 73 -15.53 -13.52 -15.37
CA ASP A 73 -14.52 -12.69 -14.72
C ASP A 73 -13.31 -12.59 -15.64
N PRO A 74 -12.81 -11.36 -15.93
CA PRO A 74 -11.59 -11.22 -16.70
C PRO A 74 -10.43 -11.95 -15.99
N PRO A 75 -9.52 -12.58 -16.76
CA PRO A 75 -8.42 -13.32 -16.16
C PRO A 75 -7.57 -12.39 -15.28
N PRO A 76 -7.08 -12.89 -14.13
CA PRO A 76 -6.30 -12.07 -13.20
C PRO A 76 -5.05 -11.50 -13.88
N ILE A 77 -4.86 -10.19 -13.78
CA ILE A 77 -3.68 -9.49 -14.31
C ILE A 77 -2.43 -10.02 -13.59
N ALA A 78 -1.38 -10.39 -14.32
CA ALA A 78 -0.15 -10.89 -13.71
C ALA A 78 0.55 -9.81 -12.88
N ALA A 79 1.04 -10.19 -11.69
CA ALA A 79 1.82 -9.30 -10.85
C ALA A 79 3.12 -8.87 -11.56
N ARG A 80 3.39 -7.56 -11.59
CA ARG A 80 4.61 -6.97 -12.17
C ARG A 80 5.19 -5.90 -11.27
N THR A 81 6.51 -5.90 -11.14
CA THR A 81 7.25 -4.77 -10.55
C THR A 81 7.53 -3.76 -11.65
N HIS A 82 7.46 -2.48 -11.30
CA HIS A 82 7.70 -1.37 -12.22
C HIS A 82 9.04 -0.71 -11.95
N ASP A 83 9.73 -0.33 -13.02
CA ASP A 83 10.95 0.46 -12.93
C ASP A 83 10.63 1.93 -12.60
N LEU A 84 11.41 2.51 -11.70
CA LEU A 84 11.17 3.87 -11.24
C LEU A 84 11.46 4.91 -12.33
N ASP A 85 12.52 4.71 -13.13
CA ASP A 85 12.88 5.63 -14.20
C ASP A 85 11.84 5.60 -15.33
N GLU A 86 11.34 4.41 -15.66
CA GLU A 86 10.23 4.24 -16.61
C GLU A 86 9.00 5.02 -16.15
N LEU A 87 8.55 4.84 -14.91
CA LEU A 87 7.36 5.54 -14.41
C LEU A 87 7.56 7.06 -14.32
N LEU A 88 8.73 7.52 -13.84
CA LEU A 88 9.03 8.95 -13.77
C LEU A 88 9.07 9.61 -15.15
N SER A 89 9.47 8.89 -16.19
CA SER A 89 9.50 9.39 -17.57
C SER A 89 8.10 9.65 -18.16
N THR A 90 7.05 9.09 -17.54
CA THR A 90 5.66 9.31 -17.95
C THR A 90 5.00 10.52 -17.27
N LEU A 91 5.68 11.19 -16.34
CA LEU A 91 5.09 12.34 -15.66
C LEU A 91 4.99 13.56 -16.59
N PRO A 92 3.91 14.36 -16.49
CA PRO A 92 3.82 15.62 -17.21
C PRO A 92 4.75 16.67 -16.61
N ASP A 93 5.09 17.71 -17.39
CA ASP A 93 5.93 18.82 -16.93
C ASP A 93 5.29 19.65 -15.80
N LYS A 94 3.98 19.50 -15.58
CA LYS A 94 3.22 20.19 -14.55
C LYS A 94 2.28 19.23 -13.85
N ILE A 95 2.27 19.25 -12.52
CA ILE A 95 1.32 18.51 -11.69
C ILE A 95 0.53 19.52 -10.84
N SER A 96 -0.80 19.51 -10.98
CA SER A 96 -1.67 20.17 -10.01
C SER A 96 -1.91 19.27 -8.79
N TYR A 97 -1.86 19.86 -7.59
CA TYR A 97 -1.97 19.15 -6.32
C TYR A 97 -2.88 19.89 -5.32
N THR A 98 -3.34 19.16 -4.32
CA THR A 98 -4.03 19.66 -3.13
C THR A 98 -3.34 19.19 -1.85
N ASN A 99 -3.41 19.99 -0.80
CA ASN A 99 -2.86 19.66 0.51
C ASN A 99 -3.95 19.16 1.45
N ILE A 100 -3.90 17.87 1.79
CA ILE A 100 -4.81 17.28 2.78
C ILE A 100 -4.20 17.49 4.17
N THR A 101 -4.96 18.17 5.04
CA THR A 101 -4.59 18.34 6.45
C THR A 101 -5.35 17.32 7.29
N ILE A 102 -4.62 16.42 7.96
CA ILE A 102 -5.22 15.35 8.76
C ILE A 102 -4.81 15.57 10.21
N THR A 103 -5.81 15.71 11.08
CA THR A 103 -5.63 15.85 12.53
C THR A 103 -6.17 14.60 13.22
N SER A 104 -5.32 13.99 14.03
CA SER A 104 -5.64 12.84 14.86
C SER A 104 -6.45 13.22 16.10
N PRO A 105 -7.15 12.26 16.73
CA PRO A 105 -7.88 12.49 17.98
C PRO A 105 -7.03 13.04 19.14
N LYS A 106 -5.72 12.75 19.22
CA LYS A 106 -4.84 13.35 20.23
C LYS A 106 -4.30 14.74 19.85
N GLY A 107 -4.71 15.29 18.70
CA GLY A 107 -4.34 16.62 18.24
C GLY A 107 -3.02 16.70 17.46
N PHE A 108 -2.42 15.58 17.08
CA PHE A 108 -1.30 15.59 16.12
C PHE A 108 -1.83 15.84 14.71
N THR A 109 -1.18 16.74 13.98
CA THR A 109 -1.58 17.14 12.62
C THR A 109 -0.46 16.89 11.63
N VAL A 110 -0.81 16.39 10.44
CA VAL A 110 0.08 16.30 9.28
C VAL A 110 -0.55 16.95 8.07
N ARG A 111 0.29 17.46 7.17
CA ARG A 111 -0.11 17.91 5.85
C ARG A 111 0.56 17.05 4.79
N LEU A 112 -0.25 16.44 3.93
CA LEU A 112 0.19 15.55 2.86
C LEU A 112 -0.29 16.12 1.52
N PRO A 113 0.63 16.44 0.60
CA PRO A 113 0.24 16.84 -0.74
C PRO A 113 -0.20 15.62 -1.55
N ARG A 114 -1.23 15.79 -2.37
CA ARG A 114 -1.78 14.77 -3.25
C ARG A 114 -2.04 15.39 -4.62
N ARG A 115 -1.71 14.67 -5.69
CA ARG A 115 -2.09 15.03 -7.05
C ARG A 115 -3.61 15.14 -7.18
N GLU A 116 -4.05 16.15 -7.90
CA GLU A 116 -5.45 16.42 -8.15
C GLU A 116 -6.08 15.44 -9.14
N LEU A 117 -7.35 15.10 -8.91
CA LEU A 117 -8.03 14.11 -9.74
C LEU A 117 -8.27 14.63 -11.17
N PHE A 118 -8.55 15.94 -11.31
CA PHE A 118 -8.71 16.55 -12.62
C PHE A 118 -7.39 16.53 -13.42
N ASP A 119 -6.24 16.61 -12.75
CA ASP A 119 -4.93 16.57 -13.38
C ASP A 119 -4.61 15.17 -13.92
N VAL A 120 -4.99 14.13 -13.17
CA VAL A 120 -4.96 12.73 -13.63
C VAL A 120 -5.85 12.54 -14.86
N ARG A 121 -7.10 13.03 -14.82
CA ARG A 121 -8.03 12.98 -15.97
C ARG A 121 -7.45 13.66 -17.20
N LEU A 122 -6.84 14.83 -17.04
CA LEU A 122 -6.24 15.59 -18.13
C LEU A 122 -5.09 14.82 -18.80
N GLN A 123 -4.24 14.18 -18.00
CA GLN A 123 -3.16 13.35 -18.54
C GLN A 123 -3.70 12.16 -19.33
N LEU A 124 -4.68 11.42 -18.79
CA LEU A 124 -5.30 10.29 -19.49
C LEU A 124 -5.96 10.71 -20.80
N MET A 125 -6.67 11.84 -20.81
CA MET A 125 -7.25 12.40 -22.04
C MET A 125 -6.18 12.81 -23.07
N ALA A 126 -5.02 13.29 -22.63
CA ALA A 126 -3.92 13.69 -23.51
C ALA A 126 -3.14 12.51 -24.07
N GLU A 127 -3.06 11.40 -23.31
CA GLU A 127 -2.41 10.14 -23.72
C GLU A 127 -3.33 9.25 -24.57
N ASP A 128 -4.65 9.50 -24.57
CA ASP A 128 -5.60 8.71 -25.35
C ASP A 128 -5.39 8.90 -26.85
N ASP A 129 -5.02 7.82 -27.52
CA ASP A 129 -4.84 7.74 -28.98
C ASP A 129 -6.13 7.33 -29.71
N GLY A 130 -7.24 7.22 -28.98
CA GLY A 130 -8.56 6.81 -29.50
C GLY A 130 -8.70 5.30 -29.69
N SER A 131 -7.73 4.50 -29.23
CA SER A 131 -7.82 3.03 -29.22
C SER A 131 -8.59 2.49 -28.01
N SER A 132 -8.68 3.29 -26.94
CA SER A 132 -9.37 2.90 -25.71
C SER A 132 -10.86 3.27 -25.79
N SER A 133 -11.74 2.33 -25.41
CA SER A 133 -13.20 2.59 -25.44
C SER A 133 -13.66 3.53 -24.33
N ASN A 134 -12.89 3.65 -23.25
CA ASN A 134 -13.15 4.59 -22.16
C ASN A 134 -11.84 4.92 -21.40
N PRO A 135 -11.09 5.97 -21.80
CA PRO A 135 -9.81 6.34 -21.16
C PRO A 135 -9.99 6.82 -19.71
N LEU A 136 -11.22 7.09 -19.28
CA LEU A 136 -11.56 7.62 -17.95
C LEU A 136 -12.17 6.56 -17.03
N THR A 137 -12.08 5.29 -17.40
CA THR A 137 -12.51 4.15 -16.56
C THR A 137 -11.92 4.28 -15.15
N GLY A 138 -12.78 4.36 -14.13
CA GLY A 138 -12.39 4.58 -12.73
C GLY A 138 -12.28 6.03 -12.25
N LEU A 139 -12.60 6.98 -13.11
CA LEU A 139 -12.68 8.41 -12.77
C LEU A 139 -14.11 8.96 -12.85
N ASP A 140 -15.10 8.08 -13.04
CA ASP A 140 -16.52 8.41 -13.07
C ASP A 140 -17.07 8.66 -11.64
N GLU A 141 -18.29 9.18 -11.52
CA GLU A 141 -18.91 9.45 -10.21
C GLU A 141 -19.25 8.16 -9.44
N SER A 142 -19.56 7.08 -10.15
CA SER A 142 -19.81 5.77 -9.55
C SER A 142 -18.50 5.04 -9.21
N ASP A 143 -18.27 4.75 -7.93
CA ASP A 143 -17.06 4.06 -7.47
C ASP A 143 -17.01 2.56 -7.81
N LEU A 144 -18.14 1.96 -8.25
CA LEU A 144 -18.25 0.52 -8.45
C LEU A 144 -18.95 0.18 -9.76
N ARG A 145 -18.21 -0.45 -10.68
CA ARG A 145 -18.78 -1.22 -11.80
C ARG A 145 -18.55 -2.72 -11.55
N PRO A 146 -19.56 -3.59 -11.73
CA PRO A 146 -19.38 -5.02 -11.61
C PRO A 146 -18.25 -5.52 -12.53
N ASN A 147 -17.37 -6.37 -12.01
CA ASN A 147 -16.30 -7.07 -12.74
C ASN A 147 -15.18 -6.18 -13.33
N LEU A 148 -15.11 -4.90 -12.95
CA LEU A 148 -14.06 -3.99 -13.35
C LEU A 148 -13.49 -3.25 -12.13
N TYR A 149 -12.21 -3.47 -11.84
CA TYR A 149 -11.53 -2.73 -10.78
C TYR A 149 -11.24 -1.29 -11.25
N GLU A 150 -12.15 -0.40 -10.89
CA GLU A 150 -12.13 1.03 -11.20
C GLU A 150 -11.56 1.89 -10.06
N GLY A 151 -11.24 1.28 -8.92
CA GLY A 151 -10.76 1.96 -7.72
C GLY A 151 -9.29 2.39 -7.78
N GLY A 152 -8.91 3.31 -6.89
CA GLY A 152 -7.51 3.67 -6.59
C GLY A 152 -7.13 5.12 -6.93
N TYR A 153 -7.86 5.80 -7.82
CA TYR A 153 -7.64 7.21 -8.12
C TYR A 153 -8.19 8.16 -7.05
N LYS A 154 -9.35 7.81 -6.49
CA LYS A 154 -9.97 8.50 -5.36
C LYS A 154 -9.35 8.03 -4.05
N THR A 155 -9.32 8.92 -3.07
CA THR A 155 -8.88 8.59 -1.72
C THR A 155 -10.07 8.09 -0.93
N TRP A 156 -9.96 6.92 -0.32
CA TRP A 156 -10.98 6.36 0.57
C TRP A 156 -10.83 6.90 1.99
N GLU A 157 -11.94 7.14 2.69
CA GLU A 157 -11.96 7.67 4.06
C GLU A 157 -11.14 6.83 5.05
N CYS A 158 -11.17 5.50 4.89
CA CYS A 158 -10.40 4.57 5.70
C CYS A 158 -8.87 4.79 5.62
N SER A 159 -8.39 5.34 4.50
CA SER A 159 -6.99 5.75 4.35
C SER A 159 -6.66 6.92 5.28
N ILE A 160 -7.57 7.90 5.38
CA ILE A 160 -7.45 9.06 6.27
C ILE A 160 -7.50 8.60 7.74
N ASP A 161 -8.40 7.68 8.07
CA ASP A 161 -8.50 7.13 9.43
C ASP A 161 -7.25 6.34 9.83
N LEU A 162 -6.63 5.62 8.90
CA LEU A 162 -5.35 4.96 9.15
C LEU A 162 -4.22 5.98 9.39
N VAL A 163 -4.20 7.11 8.67
CA VAL A 163 -3.27 8.22 8.98
C VAL A 163 -3.50 8.76 10.39
N LYS A 164 -4.76 9.02 10.78
CA LYS A 164 -5.09 9.48 12.15
C LYS A 164 -4.60 8.49 13.21
N TYR A 165 -4.77 7.19 12.96
CA TYR A 165 -4.28 6.13 13.84
C TYR A 165 -2.74 6.13 13.93
N LEU A 166 -2.04 6.21 12.79
CA LEU A 166 -0.57 6.27 12.75
C LEU A 166 -0.02 7.55 13.39
N LEU A 167 -0.72 8.66 13.34
CA LEU A 167 -0.33 9.87 14.08
C LEU A 167 -0.41 9.67 15.60
N ASP A 168 -1.46 8.99 16.07
CA ASP A 168 -1.68 8.76 17.50
C ASP A 168 -0.82 7.64 18.11
N ARG A 169 -0.49 6.64 17.30
CA ARG A 169 0.07 5.34 17.74
C ARG A 169 1.31 4.91 16.96
N GLY A 170 1.65 5.59 15.87
CA GLY A 170 2.66 5.16 14.91
C GLY A 170 2.52 3.71 14.47
N PRO A 171 3.60 3.11 13.95
CA PRO A 171 3.64 1.68 13.65
C PRO A 171 3.46 0.79 14.88
N ARG A 172 3.64 1.34 16.10
CA ARG A 172 3.57 0.56 17.34
C ARG A 172 3.10 1.35 18.57
N LYS A 173 3.82 2.39 19.00
CA LYS A 173 3.41 3.25 20.14
C LYS A 173 3.26 4.72 19.77
N ASP A 174 4.19 5.24 18.98
CA ASP A 174 4.20 6.59 18.42
C ASP A 174 4.97 6.56 17.09
N LEU A 175 4.99 7.69 16.38
CA LEU A 175 5.63 7.78 15.07
C LEU A 175 7.15 7.59 15.13
N ASP A 176 7.79 7.88 16.27
CA ASP A 176 9.24 7.73 16.46
C ASP A 176 9.66 6.26 16.51
N ASP A 177 8.75 5.34 16.86
CA ASP A 177 8.96 3.90 16.74
C ASP A 177 9.23 3.46 15.28
N LEU A 178 9.03 4.32 14.27
CA LEU A 178 9.35 4.03 12.86
C LEU A 178 10.85 3.72 12.65
N VAL A 179 11.75 4.25 13.47
CA VAL A 179 13.20 3.91 13.42
C VAL A 179 13.48 2.41 13.59
N ARG A 180 12.51 1.66 14.13
CA ARG A 180 12.58 0.21 14.36
C ARG A 180 11.91 -0.61 13.26
N VAL A 181 11.35 0.06 12.26
CA VAL A 181 10.75 -0.53 11.07
C VAL A 181 11.75 -0.42 9.94
N ASN A 182 12.02 -1.52 9.26
CA ASN A 182 12.89 -1.52 8.08
C ASN A 182 12.10 -1.51 6.79
N HIS A 183 10.86 -2.00 6.79
CA HIS A 183 10.07 -2.16 5.57
C HIS A 183 8.60 -1.83 5.83
N VAL A 184 8.09 -0.82 5.13
CA VAL A 184 6.66 -0.50 5.04
C VAL A 184 6.08 -1.14 3.80
N ILE A 185 4.98 -1.87 3.93
CA ILE A 185 4.28 -2.50 2.82
C ILE A 185 2.83 -2.02 2.84
N GLU A 186 2.34 -1.40 1.77
CA GLU A 186 0.94 -1.00 1.64
C GLU A 186 0.27 -1.78 0.51
N MET A 187 -0.80 -2.50 0.84
CA MET A 187 -1.58 -3.32 -0.10
C MET A 187 -2.87 -2.61 -0.49
N GLY A 188 -3.05 -2.38 -1.80
CA GLY A 188 -4.14 -1.53 -2.32
C GLY A 188 -3.87 -0.06 -2.01
N CYS A 189 -2.69 0.44 -2.41
CA CYS A 189 -2.19 1.72 -1.92
C CYS A 189 -2.95 2.93 -2.46
N GLY A 190 -3.51 2.92 -3.67
CA GLY A 190 -4.22 4.08 -4.21
C GLY A 190 -3.41 5.38 -4.12
N SER A 191 -3.94 6.37 -3.38
CA SER A 191 -3.25 7.64 -3.10
C SER A 191 -2.11 7.55 -2.07
N ALA A 192 -1.97 6.42 -1.39
CA ALA A 192 -0.90 6.01 -0.48
C ALA A 192 -0.72 6.90 0.76
N LEU A 193 -1.76 7.63 1.20
CA LEU A 193 -1.65 8.57 2.34
C LEU A 193 -0.97 7.98 3.59
N PRO A 194 -1.25 6.73 4.03
CA PRO A 194 -0.58 6.12 5.16
C PRO A 194 0.92 5.98 4.93
N SER A 195 1.34 5.49 3.76
CA SER A 195 2.74 5.44 3.38
C SER A 195 3.36 6.82 3.19
N LEU A 196 2.65 7.82 2.67
CA LEU A 196 3.17 9.19 2.54
C LEU A 196 3.51 9.78 3.90
N LEU A 197 2.70 9.55 4.94
CA LEU A 197 3.02 9.96 6.31
C LEU A 197 4.36 9.36 6.77
N LEU A 198 4.52 8.05 6.62
CA LEU A 198 5.73 7.35 7.06
C LEU A 198 6.95 7.73 6.20
N PHE A 199 6.77 7.89 4.89
CA PHE A 199 7.79 8.34 3.95
C PHE A 199 8.26 9.76 4.25
N GLN A 200 7.33 10.69 4.51
CA GLN A 200 7.66 12.05 4.91
C GLN A 200 8.47 12.07 6.22
N TYR A 201 8.07 11.26 7.20
CA TYR A 201 8.81 11.13 8.46
C TYR A 201 10.21 10.55 8.22
N ALA A 202 10.33 9.51 7.40
CA ALA A 202 11.59 8.87 7.07
C ALA A 202 12.58 9.82 6.40
N LEU A 203 12.12 10.61 5.43
CA LEU A 203 12.94 11.61 4.75
C LEU A 203 13.44 12.67 5.74
N LYS A 204 12.54 13.23 6.56
CA LYS A 204 12.88 14.28 7.54
C LYS A 204 13.87 13.81 8.61
N ASN A 205 13.85 12.52 8.96
CA ASN A 205 14.70 11.92 9.99
C ASN A 205 15.85 11.09 9.40
N SER A 206 16.04 11.14 8.08
CA SER A 206 17.05 10.39 7.34
C SER A 206 17.09 8.89 7.66
N LEU A 207 15.90 8.26 7.72
CA LEU A 207 15.76 6.84 8.07
C LEU A 207 15.85 5.96 6.82
N PRO A 208 16.82 5.03 6.74
CA PRO A 208 16.90 4.09 5.64
C PRO A 208 15.83 3.02 5.77
N MET A 209 14.99 2.86 4.74
CA MET A 209 13.88 1.91 4.78
C MET A 209 13.34 1.55 3.40
N TYR A 210 12.68 0.41 3.33
CA TYR A 210 11.99 -0.08 2.15
C TYR A 210 10.52 0.34 2.19
N PHE A 211 9.98 0.78 1.07
CA PHE A 211 8.55 0.96 0.84
C PHE A 211 8.13 0.08 -0.33
N THR A 212 7.22 -0.87 -0.08
CA THR A 212 6.57 -1.64 -1.13
C THR A 212 5.11 -1.22 -1.20
N LEU A 213 4.78 -0.48 -2.26
CA LEU A 213 3.43 0.02 -2.51
C LEU A 213 2.83 -0.74 -3.66
N THR A 214 1.63 -1.23 -3.45
CA THR A 214 1.08 -2.25 -4.32
C THR A 214 -0.38 -1.95 -4.61
N ASP A 215 -0.78 -2.03 -5.88
CA ASP A 215 -2.15 -1.76 -6.33
C ASP A 215 -2.52 -2.76 -7.43
N TYR A 216 -3.80 -3.00 -7.65
CA TYR A 216 -4.19 -3.85 -8.79
C TYR A 216 -3.87 -3.14 -10.12
N ASN A 217 -4.13 -1.83 -10.19
CA ASN A 217 -3.98 -1.05 -11.40
C ASN A 217 -2.60 -0.38 -11.49
N ALA A 218 -1.87 -0.64 -12.58
CA ALA A 218 -0.60 0.01 -12.83
C ALA A 218 -0.71 1.52 -13.05
N ASP A 219 -1.79 2.00 -13.65
CA ASP A 219 -2.02 3.42 -13.86
C ASP A 219 -2.24 4.16 -12.54
N VAL A 220 -2.80 3.50 -11.51
CA VAL A 220 -2.88 4.09 -10.17
C VAL A 220 -1.48 4.33 -9.60
N LEU A 221 -0.56 3.36 -9.75
CA LEU A 221 0.82 3.53 -9.31
C LEU A 221 1.53 4.67 -10.08
N ARG A 222 1.35 4.70 -11.39
CA ARG A 222 1.98 5.66 -12.32
C ARG A 222 1.44 7.08 -12.14
N LEU A 223 0.12 7.23 -12.11
CA LEU A 223 -0.57 8.51 -12.17
C LEU A 223 -0.88 9.10 -10.79
N VAL A 224 -0.90 8.29 -9.73
CA VAL A 224 -1.32 8.74 -8.40
C VAL A 224 -0.24 8.48 -7.35
N THR A 225 0.11 7.21 -7.13
CA THR A 225 1.00 6.82 -6.02
C THR A 225 2.39 7.47 -6.16
N LEU A 226 3.03 7.34 -7.32
CA LEU A 226 4.37 7.90 -7.56
C LEU A 226 4.37 9.44 -7.55
N PRO A 227 3.44 10.15 -8.22
CA PRO A 227 3.29 11.60 -8.08
C PRO A 227 3.15 12.07 -6.64
N ASN A 228 2.37 11.38 -5.82
CA ASN A 228 2.19 11.75 -4.42
C ASN A 228 3.46 11.57 -3.59
N LEU A 229 4.25 10.52 -3.87
CA LEU A 229 5.58 10.34 -3.27
C LEU A 229 6.52 11.49 -3.65
N LEU A 230 6.55 11.87 -4.93
CA LEU A 230 7.36 12.97 -5.42
C LEU A 230 6.96 14.30 -4.75
N LEU A 231 5.66 14.61 -4.73
CA LEU A 231 5.11 15.79 -4.05
C LEU A 231 5.46 15.79 -2.55
N THR A 232 5.34 14.64 -1.89
CA THR A 232 5.67 14.50 -0.48
C THR A 232 7.15 14.76 -0.22
N TRP A 233 8.05 14.27 -1.08
CA TRP A 233 9.48 14.60 -1.00
C TRP A 233 9.74 16.08 -1.22
N CYS A 234 9.11 16.71 -2.22
CA CYS A 234 9.23 18.15 -2.44
C CYS A 234 8.83 18.96 -1.19
N ALA A 235 7.83 18.50 -0.43
CA ALA A 235 7.42 19.14 0.83
C ALA A 235 8.42 18.95 2.00
N THR A 236 9.47 18.14 1.82
CA THR A 236 10.53 17.90 2.83
C THR A 236 11.85 18.62 2.55
N LEU A 237 11.98 19.29 1.40
CA LEU A 237 13.21 19.97 1.00
C LEU A 237 13.59 21.09 1.96
N ASP A 238 14.90 21.22 2.22
CA ASP A 238 15.45 22.33 2.99
C ASP A 238 15.52 23.64 2.18
N GLU A 239 15.89 24.75 2.84
CA GLU A 239 15.94 26.08 2.20
C GLU A 239 16.96 26.19 1.07
N GLU A 240 18.08 25.46 1.14
CA GLU A 240 19.10 25.47 0.10
C GLU A 240 18.62 24.70 -1.12
N GLN A 241 18.11 23.48 -0.92
CA GLN A 241 17.50 22.66 -1.96
C GLN A 241 16.31 23.38 -2.61
N ASN A 242 15.47 24.08 -1.83
CA ASN A 242 14.35 24.84 -2.35
C ASN A 242 14.81 25.97 -3.27
N ARG A 243 15.85 26.70 -2.90
CA ARG A 243 16.41 27.79 -3.74
C ARG A 243 16.99 27.24 -5.03
N ASP A 244 17.66 26.09 -4.98
CA ASP A 244 18.35 25.51 -6.12
C ASP A 244 17.37 24.83 -7.10
N LEU A 245 16.33 24.17 -6.57
CA LEU A 245 15.34 23.43 -7.38
C LEU A 245 14.15 24.28 -7.81
N PHE A 246 13.83 25.36 -7.09
CA PHE A 246 12.73 26.28 -7.39
C PHE A 246 13.19 27.75 -7.39
N PRO A 247 14.13 28.14 -8.28
CA PRO A 247 14.78 29.46 -8.21
C PRO A 247 13.85 30.65 -8.53
N GLU A 248 12.83 30.46 -9.38
CA GLU A 248 11.97 31.56 -9.85
C GLU A 248 10.74 31.78 -8.96
N THR A 249 9.97 30.71 -8.73
CA THR A 249 8.67 30.77 -8.06
C THR A 249 8.73 30.38 -6.57
N GLY A 250 9.86 29.82 -6.12
CA GLY A 250 9.98 29.16 -4.83
C GLY A 250 9.16 27.88 -4.75
N ASN A 251 9.43 27.05 -3.73
CA ASN A 251 8.68 25.79 -3.57
C ASN A 251 7.25 26.08 -3.05
N PRO A 252 6.20 25.80 -3.84
CA PRO A 252 4.82 26.10 -3.46
C PRO A 252 4.32 25.25 -2.28
N LEU A 253 4.98 24.11 -2.00
CA LEU A 253 4.66 23.23 -0.88
C LEU A 253 5.22 23.73 0.47
N CYS A 254 6.22 24.62 0.45
CA CYS A 254 6.85 25.17 1.66
C CYS A 254 6.24 26.51 2.11
N GLN A 255 5.74 27.33 1.17
CA GLN A 255 5.27 28.70 1.41
C GLN A 255 4.08 28.79 2.40
N GLN A 256 3.36 27.69 2.64
CA GLN A 256 2.21 27.66 3.56
C GLN A 256 2.57 27.46 5.04
N ARG A 257 3.82 27.16 5.39
CA ARG A 257 4.24 27.16 6.81
C ARG A 257 4.21 28.56 7.43
N GLN A 258 4.38 29.61 6.64
CA GLN A 258 4.52 30.99 7.14
C GLN A 258 3.17 31.70 7.35
N ARG A 259 2.11 31.36 6.60
CA ARG A 259 0.78 32.02 6.78
C ARG A 259 0.13 31.67 8.13
N THR A 260 0.41 30.52 8.70
CA THR A 260 -0.17 30.09 9.99
C THR A 260 0.44 30.78 11.22
N SER A 261 1.58 31.45 11.08
CA SER A 261 2.25 32.14 12.21
C SER A 261 1.92 33.63 12.33
N GLU A 262 1.28 34.26 11.34
CA GLU A 262 1.05 35.72 11.33
C GLU A 262 -0.44 36.14 11.43
N SER A 263 -1.40 35.23 11.25
CA SER A 263 -2.84 35.55 11.31
C SER A 263 -3.46 35.49 12.72
N SER A 264 -2.76 35.96 13.75
CA SER A 264 -3.34 36.09 15.10
C SER A 264 -4.03 37.45 15.36
N ASN A 265 -4.22 38.31 14.34
CA ASN A 265 -4.86 39.62 14.53
C ASN A 265 -5.64 40.09 13.30
N SER A 266 -6.83 39.51 13.10
CA SER A 266 -7.96 40.23 12.49
C SER A 266 -9.25 39.45 12.76
N ASN A 267 -10.15 40.06 13.54
CA ASN A 267 -11.53 39.63 13.69
C ASN A 267 -12.25 39.72 12.34
N GLU A 268 -12.35 38.62 11.63
CA GLU A 268 -13.38 38.43 10.60
C GLU A 268 -14.15 37.16 10.93
N LYS A 269 -15.47 37.27 10.86
CA LYS A 269 -16.43 36.22 11.24
C LYS A 269 -16.15 34.98 10.40
N ALA A 270 -15.87 33.87 11.08
CA ALA A 270 -15.77 32.56 10.46
C ALA A 270 -17.17 32.14 9.96
N ASP A 271 -17.32 31.99 8.66
CA ASP A 271 -18.38 31.16 8.08
C ASP A 271 -18.03 29.69 8.40
N GLU A 272 -18.91 29.01 9.14
CA GLU A 272 -18.74 27.65 9.65
C GLU A 272 -18.91 26.55 8.57
N ASN A 273 -18.68 26.86 7.29
CA ASN A 273 -18.89 25.93 6.16
C ASN A 273 -17.64 25.62 5.32
N GLU A 274 -16.43 26.02 5.73
CA GLU A 274 -15.19 25.58 5.07
C GLU A 274 -14.52 24.43 5.83
N SER A 275 -15.16 23.28 5.83
CA SER A 275 -14.47 22.00 6.06
C SER A 275 -14.25 21.37 4.70
N GLU A 276 -12.98 21.11 4.33
CA GLU A 276 -12.48 20.26 3.21
C GLU A 276 -11.68 20.91 2.06
N ASN A 277 -11.57 22.24 1.93
CA ASN A 277 -10.70 22.80 0.88
C ASN A 277 -9.23 22.89 1.32
N GLY A 278 -8.49 21.81 1.07
CA GLY A 278 -7.03 21.84 1.02
C GLY A 278 -6.53 22.95 0.09
N SER A 279 -5.42 23.60 0.43
CA SER A 279 -4.87 24.61 -0.47
C SER A 279 -4.32 23.95 -1.72
N ASN A 280 -4.89 24.29 -2.87
CA ASN A 280 -4.48 23.78 -4.17
C ASN A 280 -3.28 24.56 -4.72
N GLY A 281 -2.48 23.92 -5.58
CA GLY A 281 -1.32 24.53 -6.22
C GLY A 281 -0.80 23.72 -7.41
N ASP A 282 0.14 24.31 -8.14
CA ASP A 282 0.81 23.68 -9.28
C ASP A 282 2.31 23.56 -8.99
N ILE A 283 2.90 22.41 -9.35
CA ILE A 283 4.35 22.21 -9.33
C ILE A 283 4.83 21.88 -10.75
N TYR A 284 5.92 22.52 -11.16
CA TYR A 284 6.57 22.25 -12.44
C TYR A 284 7.73 21.28 -12.23
N LEU A 285 7.76 20.22 -13.03
CA LEU A 285 8.76 19.16 -12.94
C LEU A 285 9.91 19.44 -13.90
N SER A 286 11.08 19.77 -13.37
CA SER A 286 12.30 19.85 -14.16
C SER A 286 13.06 18.52 -14.13
N PRO A 287 13.88 18.22 -15.16
CA PRO A 287 14.76 17.05 -15.12
C PRO A 287 15.69 17.03 -13.89
N ALA A 288 16.15 18.20 -13.45
CA ALA A 288 16.98 18.35 -12.25
C ALA A 288 16.22 18.00 -10.96
N LEU A 289 14.93 18.32 -10.88
CA LEU A 289 14.06 17.94 -9.77
C LEU A 289 13.90 16.42 -9.69
N LEU A 290 13.60 15.76 -10.82
CA LEU A 290 13.44 14.30 -10.87
C LEU A 290 14.76 13.58 -10.56
N GLN A 291 15.89 14.11 -11.03
CA GLN A 291 17.21 13.58 -10.68
C GLN A 291 17.51 13.73 -9.18
N SER A 292 17.18 14.87 -8.60
CA SER A 292 17.39 15.14 -7.17
C SER A 292 16.50 14.27 -6.27
N PHE A 293 15.28 13.95 -6.72
CA PHE A 293 14.42 12.98 -6.06
C PHE A 293 15.09 11.62 -5.96
N LYS A 294 15.56 11.08 -7.09
CA LYS A 294 16.27 9.79 -7.13
C LYS A 294 17.55 9.78 -6.29
N GLN A 295 18.31 10.87 -6.34
CA GLN A 295 19.51 11.03 -5.53
C GLN A 295 19.19 11.04 -4.04
N THR A 296 18.09 11.70 -3.64
CA THR A 296 17.65 11.74 -2.24
C THR A 296 17.22 10.37 -1.73
N LEU A 297 16.48 9.59 -2.55
CA LEU A 297 16.13 8.21 -2.20
C LEU A 297 17.39 7.38 -1.95
N THR A 298 18.38 7.49 -2.84
CA THR A 298 19.64 6.75 -2.73
C THR A 298 20.47 7.19 -1.51
N SER A 299 20.64 8.49 -1.29
CA SER A 299 21.45 9.02 -0.19
C SER A 299 20.84 8.77 1.18
N THR A 300 19.51 8.77 1.28
CA THR A 300 18.77 8.48 2.51
C THR A 300 18.69 6.96 2.78
N GLY A 301 19.00 6.13 1.78
CA GLY A 301 18.82 4.68 1.86
C GLY A 301 17.34 4.26 1.81
N VAL A 302 16.49 5.08 1.19
CA VAL A 302 15.08 4.74 0.96
C VAL A 302 14.95 4.00 -0.37
N THR A 303 14.35 2.81 -0.33
CA THR A 303 14.10 1.99 -1.52
C THR A 303 12.62 1.90 -1.79
N LEU A 304 12.20 2.22 -3.01
CA LEU A 304 10.81 2.09 -3.44
C LEU A 304 10.62 0.84 -4.31
N THR A 305 9.54 0.10 -4.08
CA THR A 305 9.11 -1.02 -4.91
C THR A 305 7.64 -0.85 -5.23
N LEU A 306 7.32 -0.62 -6.51
CA LEU A 306 5.97 -0.43 -7.00
C LEU A 306 5.53 -1.71 -7.71
N LEU A 307 4.45 -2.34 -7.25
CA LEU A 307 3.99 -3.62 -7.76
C LEU A 307 2.52 -3.55 -8.15
N SER A 308 2.21 -3.81 -9.43
CA SER A 308 0.83 -3.89 -9.90
C SER A 308 0.37 -5.31 -10.16
N GLY A 309 -0.94 -5.55 -10.21
CA GLY A 309 -1.55 -6.78 -10.69
C GLY A 309 -2.22 -7.60 -9.58
N SER A 310 -2.67 -8.80 -9.94
CA SER A 310 -3.42 -9.67 -9.04
C SER A 310 -2.56 -10.20 -7.90
N TRP A 311 -3.15 -10.24 -6.70
CA TRP A 311 -2.61 -10.95 -5.53
C TRP A 311 -2.76 -12.47 -5.64
N LEU A 312 -3.56 -12.95 -6.59
CA LEU A 312 -3.76 -14.37 -6.82
C LEU A 312 -2.59 -14.95 -7.63
N PRO A 313 -2.21 -16.22 -7.39
CA PRO A 313 -1.27 -16.91 -8.25
C PRO A 313 -1.82 -16.96 -9.67
N THR A 314 -1.21 -16.22 -10.59
CA THR A 314 -1.54 -16.36 -12.00
C THR A 314 -0.85 -17.60 -12.55
N PRO A 315 -1.52 -18.40 -13.40
CA PRO A 315 -0.98 -19.66 -13.92
C PRO A 315 0.12 -19.44 -14.98
N HIS A 316 1.07 -18.53 -14.77
CA HIS A 316 2.29 -18.42 -15.57
C HIS A 316 3.43 -17.81 -14.73
N SER A 317 4.24 -18.69 -14.10
CA SER A 317 5.69 -18.52 -13.92
C SER A 317 6.24 -19.60 -12.98
N SER A 318 6.20 -20.86 -13.40
CA SER A 318 7.18 -21.81 -12.87
C SER A 318 8.53 -21.47 -13.51
N PRO A 319 9.55 -20.98 -12.78
CA PRO A 319 10.92 -21.10 -13.27
C PRO A 319 11.14 -22.60 -13.46
N SER A 320 11.54 -22.99 -14.67
CA SER A 320 11.87 -24.37 -15.00
C SER A 320 12.83 -24.89 -13.93
N SER A 321 12.32 -25.73 -13.04
CA SER A 321 13.18 -26.52 -12.18
C SER A 321 14.05 -27.36 -13.13
N PRO A 322 15.39 -27.35 -12.99
CA PRO A 322 16.21 -28.23 -13.80
C PRO A 322 15.70 -29.66 -13.59
N PRO A 323 15.60 -30.48 -14.66
CA PRO A 323 15.02 -31.80 -14.55
C PRO A 323 15.78 -32.58 -13.47
N ARG A 324 15.03 -33.01 -12.45
CA ARG A 324 15.53 -33.91 -11.41
C ARG A 324 16.16 -35.12 -12.12
N PRO A 325 17.41 -35.50 -11.83
CA PRO A 325 17.99 -36.68 -12.45
C PRO A 325 17.09 -37.88 -12.13
N THR A 326 16.57 -38.49 -13.20
CA THR A 326 15.77 -39.69 -13.13
C THR A 326 16.63 -40.79 -12.50
N SER A 327 16.28 -41.16 -11.26
CA SER A 327 16.78 -42.37 -10.64
C SER A 327 16.32 -43.55 -11.50
N THR A 328 17.23 -44.17 -12.23
CA THR A 328 17.01 -45.47 -12.86
C THR A 328 16.64 -46.49 -11.79
N PRO A 329 15.63 -47.36 -12.02
CA PRO A 329 15.32 -48.42 -11.08
C PRO A 329 16.44 -49.46 -11.14
N SER A 330 17.15 -49.62 -10.02
CA SER A 330 18.18 -50.65 -9.87
C SER A 330 17.55 -52.04 -9.95
N SER A 331 17.93 -52.80 -10.98
CA SER A 331 17.71 -54.23 -11.07
C SER A 331 18.38 -54.97 -9.90
N SER A 332 17.65 -55.94 -9.36
CA SER A 332 17.97 -56.81 -8.23
C SER A 332 19.06 -57.85 -8.52
N ALA A 333 20.00 -58.04 -7.57
CA ALA A 333 20.49 -59.33 -7.01
C ALA A 333 21.90 -59.18 -6.36
N PRO A 334 22.37 -60.14 -5.53
CA PRO A 334 21.83 -60.62 -4.27
C PRO A 334 22.79 -60.34 -3.07
N LYS A 335 22.27 -60.53 -1.85
CA LYS A 335 22.98 -60.36 -0.57
C LYS A 335 24.22 -61.26 -0.47
N GLN A 336 25.36 -60.67 -0.11
CA GLN A 336 26.44 -61.38 0.60
C GLN A 336 26.73 -60.68 1.93
N SER A 337 26.83 -61.53 2.95
CA SER A 337 27.03 -61.25 4.36
C SER A 337 28.48 -60.91 4.66
N THR A 338 28.75 -59.75 5.25
CA THR A 338 29.99 -59.51 6.00
C THR A 338 29.72 -58.65 7.24
N VAL A 339 30.09 -59.23 8.38
CA VAL A 339 30.02 -58.69 9.75
C VAL A 339 31.00 -57.50 9.90
N PRO A 340 30.64 -56.39 10.59
CA PRO A 340 31.59 -55.30 10.84
C PRO A 340 32.48 -55.59 12.07
N PRO A 341 33.79 -55.28 12.03
CA PRO A 341 34.65 -55.29 13.22
C PRO A 341 34.47 -54.02 14.07
N PRO A 342 34.83 -54.05 15.37
CA PRO A 342 34.46 -53.00 16.33
C PRO A 342 35.34 -51.75 16.25
N CYS A 343 34.74 -50.59 16.60
CA CYS A 343 35.39 -49.28 16.72
C CYS A 343 36.57 -49.30 17.71
N PRO A 344 37.72 -48.68 17.38
CA PRO A 344 38.76 -48.42 18.36
C PRO A 344 38.46 -47.14 19.16
N HIS A 345 38.58 -47.31 20.48
CA HIS A 345 38.43 -46.31 21.53
C HIS A 345 39.38 -45.11 21.38
N SER A 346 38.86 -43.93 21.75
CA SER A 346 39.64 -42.74 22.07
C SER A 346 40.58 -42.97 23.26
N PRO A 347 41.83 -42.47 23.24
CA PRO A 347 42.59 -42.28 24.46
C PRO A 347 42.34 -40.88 25.04
N ARG A 348 41.92 -40.90 26.31
CA ARG A 348 41.75 -39.77 27.23
C ARG A 348 43.08 -39.50 27.95
N ARG A 349 43.24 -38.25 28.43
CA ARG A 349 44.14 -37.72 29.50
C ARG A 349 45.34 -36.89 28.99
N LEU A 350 45.78 -35.79 29.62
CA LEU A 350 45.39 -34.96 30.79
C LEU A 350 46.28 -33.67 30.76
N PRO A 351 46.19 -32.72 31.71
CA PRO A 351 46.43 -31.29 31.48
C PRO A 351 47.86 -30.86 31.81
N ARG A 352 48.22 -29.66 31.34
CA ARG A 352 49.11 -28.71 32.00
C ARG A 352 48.61 -27.30 31.75
#